data_AF-A0A848SBL0-F1
#
_entry.id   AF-A0A848SBL0-F1
#
_cell.length_a   1.000
_cell.length_b   1.000
_cell.length_c   1.000
_cell.angle_alpha   90.00
_cell.angle_beta   90.00
_cell.angle_gamma   90.00
#
_symmetry.space_group_name_H-M   'P 1'
#
loop_
_entity.id
_entity.type
_entity.pdbx_description
1 polymer ?
#
loop_
_entity_poly.entity_id
_entity_poly.type
_entity_poly.pdbx_seq_one_letter_code
_entity_poly.pdbx_strand_id
1 'polypeptide(L)'
;MGVAEDSNQHASKSEEFGSVELLKDANYYENLAKEDRRMVAACTDPDLSIRLREAAILHEREARKLRREERKGVRLESSRRPWAKFR
;
A
#
# COMPACT_ATOMS: atom_id res chain seq x y z
N MET A 1 -19.34 54.87 18.29
CA MET A 1 -19.92 53.67 17.63
C MET A 1 -18.98 53.29 16.52
N GLY A 2 -18.17 52.25 16.73
CA GLY A 2 -17.28 51.73 15.72
C GLY A 2 -17.08 50.26 15.99
N VAL A 3 -17.36 49.43 15.00
CA VAL A 3 -16.53 48.28 14.67
C VAL A 3 -16.68 48.07 13.16
N ALA A 4 -15.53 48.17 12.52
CA ALA A 4 -15.33 48.04 11.09
C ALA A 4 -15.49 46.59 10.65
N GLU A 5 -15.79 46.46 9.36
CA GLU A 5 -15.70 45.24 8.58
C GLU A 5 -14.28 44.69 8.63
N ASP A 6 -14.09 43.49 9.18
CA ASP A 6 -12.94 42.65 8.87
C ASP A 6 -13.45 41.41 8.12
N SER A 7 -13.47 41.57 6.81
CA SER A 7 -13.29 40.47 5.86
C SER A 7 -11.98 39.74 6.14
N ASN A 8 -11.84 38.53 5.59
CA ASN A 8 -10.57 37.82 5.39
C ASN A 8 -10.09 37.12 6.69
N GLN A 9 -10.09 35.80 6.84
CA GLN A 9 -9.39 34.83 6.01
C GLN A 9 -9.87 33.42 6.41
N HIS A 10 -10.72 32.79 5.61
CA HIS A 10 -10.64 31.33 5.46
C HIS A 10 -10.10 31.04 4.06
N ALA A 11 -8.92 31.59 3.82
CA ALA A 11 -8.03 31.11 2.78
C ALA A 11 -7.80 29.62 3.05
N SER A 12 -8.34 28.81 2.15
CA SER A 12 -7.65 27.67 1.55
C SER A 12 -6.54 27.10 2.44
N LYS A 13 -6.90 26.29 3.42
CA LYS A 13 -6.02 25.17 3.77
C LYS A 13 -6.17 24.18 2.63
N SER A 14 -5.42 24.46 1.56
CA SER A 14 -4.92 23.46 0.65
C SER A 14 -4.30 22.37 1.50
N GLU A 15 -5.10 21.35 1.83
CA GLU A 15 -4.56 20.08 2.27
C GLU A 15 -3.86 19.50 1.04
N GLU A 16 -2.60 19.89 0.90
CA GLU A 16 -1.57 19.09 0.28
C GLU A 16 -1.54 17.75 1.01
N PHE A 17 -2.53 16.89 0.77
CA PHE A 17 -2.31 15.46 0.79
C PHE A 17 -1.42 15.18 -0.42
N GLY A 18 -0.16 15.62 -0.30
CA GLY A 18 0.92 15.17 -1.13
C GLY A 18 0.77 13.67 -1.18
N SER A 19 0.63 13.16 -2.41
CA SER A 19 0.47 11.77 -2.75
C SER A 19 1.32 10.91 -1.81
N VAL A 20 0.71 10.43 -0.73
CA VAL A 20 1.13 9.19 -0.11
C VAL A 20 0.72 8.19 -1.18
N GLU A 21 1.54 8.11 -2.22
CA GLU A 21 1.55 7.01 -3.14
C GLU A 21 1.78 5.82 -2.22
N LEU A 22 0.67 5.22 -1.79
CA LEU A 22 0.66 4.14 -0.83
C LEU A 22 1.60 3.12 -1.42
N LEU A 23 2.81 3.01 -0.86
CA LEU A 23 3.79 2.04 -1.30
C LEU A 23 3.10 0.69 -1.14
N LYS A 24 2.64 0.13 -2.26
CA LYS A 24 1.93 -1.15 -2.29
C LYS A 24 2.96 -2.25 -2.12
N ASP A 25 3.46 -2.35 -0.90
CA ASP A 25 4.45 -3.34 -0.48
C ASP A 25 3.80 -4.72 -0.32
N ALA A 26 4.63 -5.74 -0.04
CA ALA A 26 4.10 -7.07 0.16
C ALA A 26 3.07 -7.15 1.30
N ASN A 27 3.26 -6.38 2.37
CA ASN A 27 2.39 -6.41 3.54
C ASN A 27 1.01 -5.80 3.26
N TYR A 28 0.96 -4.75 2.44
CA TYR A 28 -0.26 -4.15 1.95
C TYR A 28 -1.14 -5.19 1.25
N TYR A 29 -0.58 -5.93 0.28
CA TYR A 29 -1.32 -6.98 -0.43
C TYR A 29 -1.67 -8.18 0.48
N GLU A 30 -0.82 -8.53 1.46
CA GLU A 30 -1.19 -9.55 2.45
C GLU A 30 -2.38 -9.14 3.31
N ASN A 31 -2.46 -7.86 3.69
CA ASN A 31 -3.58 -7.37 4.48
C ASN A 31 -4.87 -7.33 3.65
N LEU A 32 -4.81 -6.88 2.39
CA LEU A 32 -5.95 -6.96 1.47
C LEU A 32 -6.46 -8.39 1.32
N ALA A 33 -5.56 -9.36 1.11
CA ALA A 33 -5.97 -10.76 1.00
C ALA A 33 -6.69 -11.28 2.26
N LYS A 34 -6.23 -10.86 3.45
CA LYS A 34 -6.89 -11.23 4.72
C LYS A 34 -8.26 -10.58 4.84
N GLU A 35 -8.40 -9.33 4.44
CA GLU A 35 -9.67 -8.60 4.44
C GLU A 35 -10.67 -9.23 3.47
N ASP A 36 -10.26 -9.52 2.24
CA ASP A 36 -11.09 -10.21 1.26
C ASP A 36 -11.59 -11.56 1.80
N ARG A 37 -10.73 -12.36 2.42
CA ARG A 37 -11.11 -13.64 3.05
C ARG A 37 -12.12 -13.46 4.19
N ARG A 38 -12.00 -12.40 4.99
CA ARG A 38 -12.98 -12.05 6.03
C ARG A 38 -14.32 -11.65 5.40
N MET A 39 -14.28 -10.88 4.33
CA MET A 39 -15.49 -10.48 3.60
C MET A 39 -16.19 -11.69 2.97
N VAL A 40 -15.44 -12.63 2.38
CA VAL A 40 -15.99 -13.91 1.88
C VAL A 40 -16.73 -14.66 2.98
N ALA A 41 -16.17 -14.73 4.19
CA ALA A 41 -16.78 -15.43 5.31
C ALA A 41 -18.10 -14.79 5.79
N ALA A 42 -18.26 -13.47 5.60
CA ALA A 42 -19.46 -12.73 5.93
C ALA A 42 -20.42 -12.54 4.73
N CYS A 43 -20.02 -12.94 3.53
CA CYS A 43 -20.78 -12.69 2.31
C CYS A 43 -21.90 -13.72 2.12
N THR A 44 -23.11 -13.22 1.85
CA THR A 44 -24.29 -14.04 1.57
C THR A 44 -24.57 -14.22 0.08
N ASP A 45 -24.02 -13.34 -0.77
CA ASP A 45 -24.14 -13.40 -2.23
C ASP A 45 -23.08 -14.36 -2.81
N PRO A 46 -23.48 -15.47 -3.46
CA PRO A 46 -22.56 -16.42 -4.06
C PRO A 46 -21.60 -15.79 -5.08
N ASP A 47 -22.08 -14.89 -5.94
CA ASP A 47 -21.27 -14.32 -7.03
C ASP A 47 -20.24 -13.32 -6.50
N LEU A 48 -20.64 -12.52 -5.52
CA LEU A 48 -19.72 -11.65 -4.80
C LEU A 48 -18.68 -12.48 -4.01
N SER A 49 -19.09 -13.59 -3.39
CA SER A 49 -18.17 -14.46 -2.66
C SER A 49 -17.09 -15.07 -3.57
N ILE A 50 -17.43 -15.40 -4.82
CA ILE A 50 -16.47 -15.91 -5.81
C ILE A 50 -15.47 -14.81 -6.17
N ARG A 51 -15.94 -13.61 -6.51
CA ARG A 51 -15.08 -12.48 -6.87
C ARG A 51 -14.12 -12.09 -5.74
N LEU A 52 -14.59 -12.08 -4.49
CA LEU A 52 -13.76 -11.81 -3.33
C LEU A 52 -12.70 -12.91 -3.10
N ARG A 53 -13.03 -14.19 -3.36
CA ARG A 53 -12.03 -15.28 -3.30
C ARG A 53 -10.97 -15.11 -4.38
N GLU A 54 -11.36 -14.74 -5.59
CA GLU A 54 -10.42 -14.48 -6.68
C GLU A 54 -9.52 -13.29 -6.36
N ALA A 55 -10.08 -12.19 -5.86
CA ALA A 55 -9.34 -11.02 -5.40
C ALA A 55 -8.30 -11.41 -4.32
N ALA A 56 -8.70 -12.17 -3.31
CA ALA A 56 -7.80 -12.64 -2.26
C ALA A 56 -6.61 -13.44 -2.83
N ILE A 57 -6.87 -14.32 -3.80
CA ILE A 57 -5.82 -15.12 -4.46
C ILE A 57 -4.86 -14.22 -5.25
N LEU A 58 -5.37 -13.22 -5.96
CA LEU A 58 -4.55 -12.26 -6.71
C LEU A 58 -3.66 -11.46 -5.76
N HIS A 59 -4.20 -10.95 -4.66
CA HIS A 59 -3.45 -10.23 -3.64
C HIS A 59 -2.36 -11.09 -3.00
N GLU A 60 -2.64 -12.36 -2.67
CA GLU A 60 -1.61 -13.28 -2.18
C GLU A 60 -0.49 -13.54 -3.19
N ARG A 61 -0.83 -13.63 -4.48
CA ARG A 61 0.17 -13.82 -5.54
C ARG A 61 1.07 -12.59 -5.65
N GLU A 62 0.50 -11.39 -5.61
CA GLU A 62 1.29 -10.16 -5.69
C GLU A 62 2.18 -9.98 -4.47
N ALA A 63 1.66 -10.22 -3.26
CA ALA A 63 2.47 -10.24 -2.05
C ALA A 63 3.67 -11.19 -2.14
N ARG A 64 3.45 -12.42 -2.63
CA ARG A 64 4.53 -13.41 -2.82
C ARG A 64 5.54 -12.96 -3.87
N LYS A 65 5.09 -12.31 -4.94
CA LYS A 65 5.95 -11.78 -5.99
C LYS A 65 6.84 -10.67 -5.43
N LEU A 66 6.27 -9.70 -4.72
CA LEU A 66 7.00 -8.60 -4.08
C LEU A 66 8.02 -9.12 -3.07
N ARG A 67 7.67 -10.08 -2.21
CA ARG A 67 8.65 -10.71 -1.30
C ARG A 67 9.80 -11.41 -2.01
N ARG A 68 9.55 -12.00 -3.19
CA ARG A 68 10.62 -12.60 -4.00
C ARG A 68 11.52 -11.53 -4.60
N GLU A 69 10.94 -10.41 -5.06
CA GLU A 69 11.68 -9.27 -5.60
C GLU A 69 12.52 -8.59 -4.52
N GLU A 70 11.95 -8.30 -3.34
CA GLU A 70 12.67 -7.81 -2.16
C GLU A 70 13.83 -8.73 -1.80
N ARG A 71 13.61 -10.05 -1.73
CA ARG A 71 14.67 -11.02 -1.45
C ARG A 71 15.76 -11.05 -2.54
N LYS A 72 15.39 -10.90 -3.82
CA LYS A 72 16.35 -10.81 -4.93
C LYS A 72 17.16 -9.51 -4.87
N GLY A 73 16.51 -8.39 -4.56
CA GLY A 73 17.14 -7.09 -4.35
C GLY A 73 18.15 -7.14 -3.19
N VAL A 74 17.74 -7.69 -2.04
CA VAL A 74 18.62 -7.92 -0.87
C VAL A 74 19.80 -8.83 -1.23
N ARG A 75 19.57 -9.88 -2.02
CA ARG A 75 20.65 -10.79 -2.46
C ARG A 75 21.68 -10.06 -3.33
N LEU A 76 21.23 -9.23 -4.27
CA LEU A 76 22.11 -8.46 -5.16
C LEU A 76 22.87 -7.36 -4.40
N GLU A 77 22.23 -6.69 -3.44
CA GLU A 77 22.87 -5.71 -2.55
C GLU A 77 23.96 -6.36 -1.68
N SER A 78 23.67 -7.53 -1.09
CA SER A 78 24.61 -8.26 -0.22
C SER A 78 25.86 -8.77 -0.96
N SER A 79 25.77 -8.96 -2.28
CA SER A 79 26.89 -9.37 -3.14
C SER A 79 27.78 -8.20 -3.59
N ARG A 80 27.37 -6.94 -3.36
CA ARG A 80 28.15 -5.73 -3.67
C ARG A 80 29.05 -5.33 -2.50
N ARG A 81 29.72 -6.28 -1.85
CA ARG A 81 30.76 -5.96 -0.86
C ARG A 81 32.09 -5.63 -1.58
N PRO A 82 32.59 -4.39 -1.55
CA PRO A 82 33.75 -3.95 -2.36
C PRO A 82 35.12 -4.26 -1.77
N TRP A 83 35.22 -5.01 -0.66
CA TRP A 83 36.50 -5.22 0.03
C TRP A 83 37.49 -6.12 -0.75
N ALA A 84 37.07 -6.73 -1.86
CA ALA A 84 37.93 -7.52 -2.75
C ALA A 84 38.85 -6.70 -3.67
N LYS A 85 39.04 -5.39 -3.43
CA LYS A 85 39.93 -4.51 -4.24
C LYS A 85 41.23 -4.07 -3.54
N PHE A 86 41.54 -4.62 -2.38
CA PHE A 86 42.82 -4.37 -1.69
C PHE A 86 43.64 -5.66 -1.62
N ARG A 87 44.27 -6.05 -2.73
CA ARG A 87 45.50 -6.85 -2.72
C ARG A 87 46.33 -6.58 -3.97
#